data_AF-A0A0A0J4Y7-F1
#
_entry.id   AF-A0A0A0J4Y7-F1
#
_cell.length_a   1.000
_cell.length_b   1.000
_cell.length_c   1.000
_cell.angle_alpha   90.00
_cell.angle_beta   90.00
_cell.angle_gamma   90.00
#
_symmetry.space_group_name_H-M   'P 1'
#
loop_
_entity.id
_entity.type
_entity.pdbx_description
1 polymer ?
#
loop_
_entity_poly.entity_id
_entity_poly.type
_entity_poly.pdbx_seq_one_letter_code
_entity_poly.pdbx_strand_id
1 'polypeptide(L)'
;MPTETDTDFLVWGARVFALLALLGVAAILAAVWWVIVRPVIAEALRAREAGDWWLPFLPQSDGGYGPLAENHWWSAMRAPQPGSSGGLLIRWGFWTMVSIGLTLGMARAVWQLARLVVRAWS
;
A
#
# COMPACT_ATOMS: atom_id res chain seq x y z
N MET A 1 8.33 -4.98 -47.90
CA MET A 1 8.88 -3.95 -47.01
C MET A 1 7.71 -3.40 -46.21
N PRO A 2 7.76 -3.37 -44.87
CA PRO A 2 6.74 -2.65 -44.11
C PRO A 2 6.76 -1.19 -44.57
N THR A 3 5.58 -0.63 -44.83
CA THR A 3 5.47 0.78 -45.20
C THR A 3 5.74 1.63 -43.95
N GLU A 4 6.26 2.86 -44.09
CA GLU A 4 6.52 3.76 -42.93
C GLU A 4 5.30 3.84 -42.00
N THR A 5 4.10 3.84 -42.58
CA THR A 5 2.81 3.82 -41.90
C THR A 5 2.61 2.62 -40.95
N ASP A 6 3.07 1.42 -41.33
CA ASP A 6 2.95 0.21 -40.49
C ASP A 6 3.84 0.32 -39.25
N THR A 7 5.01 0.93 -39.40
CA THR A 7 5.97 1.12 -38.31
C THR A 7 5.47 2.18 -37.33
N ASP A 8 4.95 3.29 -37.83
CA ASP A 8 4.36 4.36 -37.02
C ASP A 8 3.16 3.89 -36.21
N PHE A 9 2.29 3.07 -36.81
CA PHE A 9 1.14 2.47 -36.12
C PHE A 9 1.57 1.56 -34.96
N LEU A 10 2.59 0.72 -35.16
CA LEU A 10 3.14 -0.15 -34.11
C LEU A 10 3.78 0.65 -32.98
N VAL A 11 4.52 1.72 -33.28
CA VAL A 11 5.13 2.60 -32.27
C VAL A 11 4.06 3.30 -31.44
N TRP A 12 3.02 3.83 -32.08
CA TRP A 12 1.89 4.43 -31.37
C TRP A 12 1.12 3.42 -30.52
N GLY A 13 0.89 2.22 -31.05
CA GLY A 13 0.29 1.11 -30.29
C GLY A 13 1.09 0.77 -29.04
N ALA A 14 2.42 0.66 -29.16
CA ALA A 14 3.31 0.40 -28.03
C ALA A 14 3.28 1.53 -26.99
N ARG A 15 3.24 2.80 -27.42
CA ARG A 15 3.12 3.97 -26.52
C ARG A 15 1.82 3.97 -25.73
N VAL A 16 0.69 3.74 -26.41
CA VAL A 16 -0.64 3.67 -25.77
C VAL A 16 -0.68 2.51 -24.79
N PHE A 17 -0.21 1.33 -25.18
CA PHE A 17 -0.13 0.17 -24.30
C PHE A 17 0.72 0.45 -23.06
N ALA A 18 1.91 1.05 -23.23
CA ALA A 18 2.78 1.40 -22.11
C ALA A 18 2.11 2.41 -21.15
N LEU A 19 1.37 3.39 -21.68
CA LEU A 19 0.60 4.35 -20.87
C LEU A 19 -0.50 3.64 -20.07
N LEU A 20 -1.28 2.77 -20.71
CA LEU A 20 -2.34 2.02 -20.05
C LEU A 20 -1.78 1.08 -18.97
N ALA A 21 -0.67 0.41 -19.25
CA ALA A 21 0.03 -0.42 -18.28
C ALA A 21 0.51 0.40 -17.06
N LEU A 22 1.08 1.59 -17.29
CA LEU A 22 1.46 2.52 -16.21
C LEU A 22 0.24 2.88 -15.35
N LEU A 23 -0.86 3.29 -15.97
CA LEU A 23 -2.07 3.70 -15.24
C LEU A 23 -2.66 2.53 -14.45
N GLY A 24 -2.72 1.34 -15.05
CA GLY A 24 -3.21 0.14 -14.38
C GLY A 24 -2.36 -0.25 -13.17
N VAL A 25 -1.03 -0.26 -13.32
CA VAL A 25 -0.12 -0.56 -12.20
C VAL A 25 -0.22 0.52 -11.11
N ALA A 26 -0.25 1.80 -11.49
CA ALA A 26 -0.40 2.89 -10.53
C ALA A 26 -1.72 2.80 -9.74
N ALA A 27 -2.82 2.46 -10.41
CA ALA A 27 -4.13 2.27 -9.77
C ALA A 27 -4.11 1.10 -8.78
N ILE A 28 -3.51 -0.04 -9.15
CA ILE A 28 -3.36 -1.19 -8.25
C ILE A 28 -2.52 -0.81 -7.04
N LEU A 29 -1.38 -0.14 -7.24
CA LEU A 29 -0.52 0.29 -6.14
C LEU A 29 -1.23 1.27 -5.21
N ALA A 30 -1.98 2.23 -5.77
CA ALA A 30 -2.79 3.16 -4.99
C ALA A 30 -3.88 2.43 -4.18
N ALA A 31 -4.55 1.44 -4.77
CA ALA A 31 -5.53 0.62 -4.07
C ALA A 31 -4.90 -0.18 -2.91
N VAL A 32 -3.73 -0.80 -3.14
CA VAL A 32 -2.98 -1.51 -2.09
C VAL A 32 -2.59 -0.56 -0.96
N TRP A 33 -2.05 0.61 -1.30
CA TRP A 33 -1.69 1.62 -0.32
C TRP A 33 -2.91 2.08 0.49
N TRP A 34 -4.04 2.29 -0.18
CA TRP A 34 -5.30 2.68 0.45
C TRP A 34 -5.85 1.63 1.40
N VAL A 35 -5.73 0.34 1.08
CA VAL A 35 -6.26 -0.75 1.90
C VAL A 35 -5.33 -1.09 3.06
N ILE A 36 -4.01 -0.89 2.93
CA ILE A 36 -3.05 -1.33 3.95
C ILE A 36 -2.47 -0.16 4.75
N VAL A 37 -1.96 0.88 4.09
CA VAL A 37 -1.20 1.95 4.75
C VAL A 37 -2.14 2.98 5.39
N ARG A 38 -3.21 3.36 4.69
CA ARG A 38 -4.17 4.35 5.21
C ARG A 38 -4.78 3.92 6.56
N PRO A 39 -5.23 2.67 6.78
CA PRO A 39 -5.72 2.24 8.09
C PRO A 39 -4.65 2.31 9.18
N VAL A 40 -3.39 1.98 8.88
CA VAL A 40 -2.28 2.11 9.85
C VAL A 40 -2.16 3.56 10.33
N ILE A 41 -2.20 4.52 9.40
CA ILE A 41 -2.13 5.95 9.73
C ILE A 41 -3.34 6.37 10.57
N ALA A 42 -4.56 5.99 10.15
CA ALA A 42 -5.79 6.35 10.85
C ALA A 42 -5.81 5.80 12.28
N GLU A 43 -5.41 4.55 12.46
CA GLU A 43 -5.32 3.91 13.77
C GLU A 43 -4.21 4.49 14.65
N ALA A 44 -3.09 4.91 14.06
CA ALA A 44 -2.03 5.61 14.80
C ALA A 44 -2.50 6.96 15.31
N LEU A 45 -3.26 7.71 14.51
CA LEU A 45 -3.86 8.97 14.93
C LEU A 45 -4.90 8.74 16.03
N ARG A 46 -5.80 7.76 15.87
CA ARG A 46 -6.80 7.38 16.86
C ARG A 46 -6.17 6.98 18.20
N ALA A 47 -5.14 6.15 18.16
CA ALA A 47 -4.37 5.74 19.32
C ALA A 47 -3.70 6.93 20.03
N ARG A 48 -3.11 7.85 19.25
CA ARG A 48 -2.49 9.07 19.77
C ARG A 48 -3.52 9.99 20.43
N GLU A 49 -4.68 10.20 19.82
CA GLU A 49 -5.75 11.04 20.35
C GLU A 49 -6.33 10.46 21.64
N ALA A 50 -6.47 9.14 21.72
CA ALA A 50 -6.93 8.44 22.92
C ALA A 50 -5.86 8.32 24.01
N GLY A 51 -4.59 8.60 23.70
CA GLY A 51 -3.46 8.35 24.61
C GLY A 51 -3.21 6.86 24.86
N ASP A 52 -3.80 5.96 24.07
CA ASP A 52 -3.69 4.52 24.21
C ASP A 52 -3.22 3.87 22.90
N TRP A 53 -1.96 3.44 22.91
CA TRP A 53 -1.32 2.79 21.76
C TRP A 53 -1.74 1.32 21.57
N TRP A 54 -2.38 0.70 22.57
CA TRP A 54 -2.93 -0.65 22.43
C TRP A 54 -4.26 -0.66 21.69
N LEU A 55 -4.96 0.48 21.68
CA LEU A 55 -6.32 0.65 21.16
C LEU A 55 -6.59 -0.02 19.80
N PRO A 56 -5.69 -0.02 18.80
CA PRO A 56 -5.96 -0.69 17.53
C PRO A 56 -5.91 -2.21 17.56
N PHE A 57 -5.29 -2.77 18.60
CA PHE A 57 -5.09 -4.20 18.77
C PHE A 57 -6.05 -4.83 19.78
N LEU A 58 -6.78 -3.99 20.53
CA LEU A 58 -7.79 -4.42 21.49
C LEU A 58 -9.11 -4.78 20.78
N PRO A 59 -9.93 -5.66 21.39
CA PRO A 59 -11.27 -5.93 20.91
C PRO A 59 -12.15 -4.66 21.00
N GLN A 60 -13.01 -4.48 20.01
CA GLN A 60 -14.01 -3.42 19.98
C GLN A 60 -15.27 -3.83 20.76
N SER A 61 -16.22 -2.90 20.92
CA SER A 61 -17.46 -3.14 21.67
C SER A 61 -18.37 -4.19 21.04
N ASP A 62 -18.22 -4.46 19.74
CA ASP A 62 -18.93 -5.51 19.01
C ASP A 62 -18.24 -6.89 19.11
N GLY A 63 -17.14 -7.00 19.86
CA GLY A 63 -16.33 -8.20 19.99
C GLY A 63 -15.36 -8.45 18.82
N GLY A 64 -15.39 -7.60 17.80
CA GLY A 64 -14.47 -7.60 16.66
C GLY A 64 -13.12 -6.96 16.99
N TYR A 65 -12.27 -6.85 15.98
CA TYR A 65 -11.00 -6.14 16.05
C TYR A 65 -10.94 -5.08 14.95
N GLY A 66 -10.18 -4.01 15.20
CA GLY A 66 -9.97 -2.96 14.20
C GLY A 66 -9.18 -3.43 12.98
N PRO A 67 -9.03 -2.57 11.96
CA PRO A 67 -8.48 -2.93 10.65
C PRO A 67 -7.08 -3.58 10.71
N LEU A 68 -6.30 -3.27 11.74
CA LEU A 68 -4.95 -3.82 11.96
C LEU A 68 -4.93 -5.25 12.52
N ALA A 69 -6.08 -5.79 12.91
CA ALA A 69 -6.19 -7.14 13.49
C ALA A 69 -7.52 -7.86 13.16
N GLU A 70 -8.32 -7.32 12.24
CA GLU A 70 -9.65 -7.82 11.89
C GLU A 70 -9.61 -9.21 11.23
N ASN A 71 -8.74 -9.42 10.23
CA ASN A 71 -8.74 -10.63 9.42
C ASN A 71 -7.88 -11.78 10.01
N HIS A 72 -8.00 -12.98 9.43
CA HIS A 72 -7.28 -14.17 9.91
C HIS A 72 -5.77 -14.10 9.67
N TRP A 73 -5.32 -13.47 8.59
CA TRP A 73 -3.89 -13.29 8.26
C TRP A 73 -3.16 -12.45 9.31
N TRP A 74 -3.85 -11.48 9.91
CA TRP A 74 -3.31 -10.59 10.93
C TRP A 74 -3.77 -10.94 12.35
N SER A 75 -4.30 -12.15 12.56
CA SER A 75 -4.79 -12.60 13.87
C SER A 75 -3.74 -12.56 14.98
N ALA A 76 -2.46 -12.72 14.64
CA ALA A 76 -1.33 -12.60 15.58
C ALA A 76 -1.17 -11.19 16.17
N MET A 77 -1.72 -10.17 15.51
CA MET A 77 -1.65 -8.78 15.99
C MET A 77 -2.71 -8.48 17.06
N ARG A 78 -3.70 -9.35 17.23
CA ARG A 78 -4.74 -9.20 18.25
C ARG A 78 -4.12 -9.21 19.65
N ALA A 79 -4.71 -8.41 20.53
CA ALA A 79 -4.39 -8.37 21.95
C ALA A 79 -5.73 -8.38 22.73
N PRO A 80 -6.13 -9.50 23.34
CA PRO A 80 -7.38 -9.55 24.11
C PRO A 80 -7.39 -8.56 25.29
N GLN A 81 -6.20 -8.26 25.82
CA GLN A 81 -5.95 -7.28 26.86
C GLN A 81 -4.57 -6.64 26.63
N PRO A 82 -4.30 -5.44 27.19
CA PRO A 82 -2.99 -4.82 27.13
C PRO A 82 -1.91 -5.76 27.66
N GLY A 83 -0.84 -5.94 26.89
CA GLY A 83 0.27 -6.83 27.22
C GLY A 83 1.52 -6.06 27.65
N SER A 84 2.69 -6.65 27.38
CA SER A 84 3.98 -6.00 27.63
C SER A 84 4.31 -4.93 26.58
N SER A 85 5.08 -3.92 26.97
CA SER A 85 5.57 -2.88 26.04
C SER A 85 6.35 -3.45 24.85
N GLY A 86 7.05 -4.58 25.04
CA GLY A 86 7.69 -5.29 23.93
C GLY A 86 6.70 -5.86 22.92
N GLY A 87 5.57 -6.39 23.39
CA GLY A 87 4.49 -6.85 22.51
C GLY A 87 3.84 -5.70 21.72
N LEU A 88 3.74 -4.51 22.32
CA LEU A 88 3.25 -3.32 21.64
C LEU A 88 4.24 -2.85 20.56
N LEU A 89 5.52 -2.80 20.91
CA LEU A 89 6.60 -2.39 20.01
C LEU A 89 6.66 -3.29 18.77
N ILE A 90 6.52 -4.61 18.93
CA ILE A 90 6.54 -5.56 17.80
C ILE A 90 5.36 -5.31 16.85
N ARG A 91 4.14 -5.11 17.37
CA ARG A 91 2.95 -4.87 16.55
C ARG A 91 3.06 -3.57 15.76
N TRP A 92 3.41 -2.48 16.42
CA TRP A 92 3.63 -1.19 15.75
C TRP A 92 4.84 -1.23 14.82
N GLY A 93 5.91 -1.91 15.21
CA GLY A 93 7.11 -2.10 14.40
C GLY A 93 6.81 -2.82 13.10
N PHE A 94 6.05 -3.91 13.14
CA PHE A 94 5.58 -4.62 11.97
C PHE A 94 4.77 -3.71 11.04
N TRP A 95 3.73 -3.05 11.54
CA TRP A 95 2.87 -2.20 10.72
C TRP A 95 3.59 -0.97 10.16
N THR A 96 4.51 -0.40 10.92
CA THR A 96 5.37 0.70 10.47
C THR A 96 6.29 0.23 9.35
N MET A 97 6.96 -0.92 9.51
CA MET A 97 7.84 -1.49 8.50
C MET A 97 7.08 -1.81 7.20
N VAL A 98 5.92 -2.45 7.29
CA VAL A 98 5.06 -2.76 6.13
C VAL A 98 4.63 -1.47 5.43
N SER A 99 4.20 -0.46 6.19
CA SER A 99 3.74 0.81 5.64
C SER A 99 4.84 1.58 4.91
N ILE A 100 6.04 1.64 5.51
CA ILE A 100 7.21 2.27 4.90
C ILE A 100 7.61 1.51 3.64
N GLY A 101 7.71 0.17 3.73
CA GLY A 101 8.09 -0.68 2.60
C GLY A 101 7.14 -0.51 1.41
N LEU A 102 5.83 -0.54 1.64
CA LEU A 102 4.82 -0.34 0.59
C LEU A 102 4.87 1.06 0.00
N THR A 103 5.02 2.10 0.84
CA THR A 103 5.09 3.50 0.37
C THR A 103 6.33 3.74 -0.49
N LEU A 104 7.50 3.29 -0.04
CA LEU A 104 8.75 3.42 -0.80
C LEU A 104 8.74 2.57 -2.07
N GLY A 105 8.23 1.33 -1.99
CA GLY A 105 8.06 0.44 -3.13
C GLY A 105 7.16 1.05 -4.20
N MET A 106 6.01 1.61 -3.79
CA MET A 106 5.08 2.32 -4.67
C MET A 106 5.75 3.53 -5.33
N ALA A 107 6.40 4.41 -4.55
CA ALA A 107 7.08 5.58 -5.09
C ALA A 107 8.16 5.18 -6.12
N ARG A 108 8.93 4.14 -5.82
CA ARG A 108 9.95 3.61 -6.74
C ARG A 108 9.31 3.01 -8.01
N ALA A 109 8.23 2.25 -7.89
CA ALA A 109 7.55 1.64 -9.03
C ALA A 109 6.98 2.72 -9.97
N VAL A 110 6.29 3.72 -9.42
CA VAL A 110 5.76 4.86 -10.18
C VAL A 110 6.90 5.60 -10.89
N TRP A 111 8.02 5.84 -10.21
CA TRP A 111 9.19 6.47 -10.81
C TRP A 111 9.76 5.67 -12.00
N GLN A 112 9.92 4.36 -11.86
CA GLN A 112 10.46 3.51 -12.93
C GLN A 112 9.53 3.50 -14.15
N LEU A 113 8.22 3.42 -13.92
CA LEU A 113 7.22 3.43 -15.00
C LEU A 113 7.15 4.79 -15.69
N ALA A 114 7.23 5.90 -14.94
CA ALA A 114 7.31 7.24 -15.52
C ALA A 114 8.54 7.39 -16.41
N ARG A 115 9.71 6.88 -15.98
CA ARG A 115 10.92 6.87 -16.81
C ARG A 115 10.77 6.03 -18.06
N LEU A 116 10.08 4.90 -17.99
CA LEU A 116 9.82 4.04 -19.14
C LEU A 116 8.93 4.75 -20.16
N VAL A 117 7.88 5.43 -19.69
CA VAL A 117 7.03 6.26 -20.56
C VAL A 117 7.85 7.36 -21.20
N VAL A 118 8.61 8.16 -20.44
CA VAL A 118 9.46 9.22 -21.02
C VAL A 118 10.38 8.68 -22.12
N ARG A 119 11.00 7.52 -21.90
CA ARG A 119 11.87 6.86 -22.90
C ARG A 119 11.14 6.35 -24.14
N ALA A 120 9.84 6.04 -24.05
CA ALA A 120 9.03 5.61 -25.19
C ALA A 120 8.60 6.80 -26.07
N TRP A 121 8.67 8.02 -25.53
CA TRP A 121 8.28 9.27 -26.19
C TRP A 121 9.47 10.13 -26.62
N SER A 122 10.67 9.86 -26.11
CA SER A 122 11.95 10.42 -26.58
C SER A 122 12.51 9.62 -27.74
#